data_AF-A0A3A0V737-F1
#
_entry.id   AF-A0A3A0V737-F1
#
_cell.length_a   1.000
_cell.length_b   1.000
_cell.length_c   1.000
_cell.angle_alpha   90.00
_cell.angle_beta   90.00
_cell.angle_gamma   90.00
#
_symmetry.space_group_name_H-M   'P 1'
#
loop_
_entity.id
_entity.type
_entity.pdbx_description
1 polymer ?
#
loop_
_entity_poly.entity_id
_entity_poly.type
_entity_poly.pdbx_seq_one_letter_code
_entity_poly.pdbx_strand_id
1 'polypeptide(L)' 'MSNEILIVDDEDRIRRLLKLYLERESFEIHEANDGNEAYRMAMEHD' A
#
# COMPACT_ATOMS: atom_id res chain seq x y z
N MET A 1 -3.35 -17.50 -0.71
CA MET A 1 -4.17 -16.27 -0.62
C MET A 1 -3.21 -15.11 -0.69
N SER A 2 -3.51 -14.10 -1.50
CA SER A 2 -2.65 -12.94 -1.66
C SER A 2 -2.71 -12.12 -0.37
N ASN A 3 -1.59 -12.00 0.33
CA ASN A 3 -1.46 -11.23 1.57
C ASN A 3 -0.96 -9.81 1.29
N GLU A 4 -1.15 -9.31 0.08
CA GLU A 4 -0.62 -8.03 -0.38
C GLU A 4 -1.70 -6.94 -0.32
N ILE A 5 -1.33 -5.75 0.16
CA ILE A 5 -2.21 -4.58 0.25
C ILE A 5 -1.48 -3.37 -0.34
N LEU A 6 -2.14 -2.63 -1.24
CA LEU A 6 -1.68 -1.33 -1.73
C LEU A 6 -2.35 -0.20 -0.92
N ILE A 7 -1.54 0.63 -0.28
CA ILE A 7 -1.98 1.83 0.44
C ILE A 7 -1.74 3.06 -0.42
N VAL A 8 -2.79 3.85 -0.65
CA VAL A 8 -2.74 5.08 -1.46
C VAL A 8 -3.22 6.24 -0.61
N ASP A 9 -2.30 7.16 -0.33
CA ASP A 9 -2.55 8.36 0.48
C ASP A 9 -1.44 9.36 0.17
N ASP A 10 -1.69 10.66 0.08
CA ASP A 10 -0.65 11.66 -0.20
C ASP A 10 0.18 12.00 1.05
N GLU A 11 -0.33 11.74 2.25
CA GLU A 11 0.35 11.98 3.51
C GLU A 11 1.28 10.82 3.92
N ASP A 12 2.59 11.06 3.80
CA ASP A 12 3.66 10.15 4.24
C ASP A 12 3.49 9.58 5.65
N ARG A 13 2.95 10.38 6.58
CA ARG A 13 2.81 9.99 7.98
C ARG A 13 1.69 8.96 8.16
N ILE A 14 0.61 9.07 7.39
CA ILE A 14 -0.51 8.14 7.45
C ILE A 14 -0.12 6.80 6.81
N ARG A 15 0.53 6.81 5.64
CA ARG A 15 1.02 5.57 4.99
C ARG A 15 1.94 4.76 5.91
N ARG A 16 2.92 5.42 6.54
CA ARG A 16 3.84 4.78 7.50
C ARG A 16 3.13 4.20 8.72
N LEU A 17 2.10 4.88 9.24
CA LEU A 17 1.31 4.39 10.37
C LEU A 17 0.54 3.12 10.00
N LEU A 18 -0.15 3.15 8.86
CA LEU A 18 -0.94 2.01 8.37
C LEU A 18 -0.04 0.80 8.07
N LYS A 19 1.09 1.03 7.40
CA LYS A 19 2.09 -0.01 7.13
C LYS A 19 2.56 -0.70 8.40
N LEU A 20 2.93 0.08 9.43
CA LEU A 20 3.37 -0.48 10.73
C LEU A 20 2.32 -1.42 11.35
N TYR A 21 1.03 -1.09 11.26
CA TYR A 21 -0.01 -1.94 11.82
C TYR A 21 -0.28 -3.17 10.97
N LEU A 22 -0.33 -3.03 9.64
CA LEU A 22 -0.68 -4.13 8.75
C LEU A 22 0.48 -5.14 8.59
N GLU A 23 1.73 -4.68 8.58
CA GLU A 23 2.89 -5.59 8.58
C GLU A 23 2.94 -6.44 9.87
N ARG A 24 2.50 -5.90 11.02
CA ARG A 24 2.39 -6.68 12.27
C ARG A 24 1.35 -7.78 12.19
N GLU A 25 0.33 -7.61 11.36
CA GLU A 25 -0.69 -8.62 11.05
C GLU A 25 -0.27 -9.55 9.90
N SER A 26 1.02 -9.52 9.49
CA SER A 26 1.60 -10.37 8.44
C SER A 26 1.07 -10.12 7.03
N PHE A 27 0.64 -8.89 6.74
CA PHE A 27 0.40 -8.42 5.37
C PHE A 27 1.69 -7.87 4.76
N GLU A 28 1.85 -8.05 3.45
CA GLU A 28 2.85 -7.38 2.63
C GLU A 28 2.25 -6.08 2.09
N ILE A 29 2.97 -4.97 2.29
CA ILE A 29 2.44 -3.63 2.05
C ILE A 29 3.20 -2.95 0.93
N HIS A 30 2.44 -2.54 -0.09
CA HIS A 30 2.86 -1.63 -1.14
C HIS A 30 2.30 -0.24 -0.84
N GLU A 31 3.07 0.80 -1.14
CA GLU A 31 2.69 2.19 -0.87
C GLU A 31 2.75 2.99 -2.17
N ALA A 32 1.74 3.85 -2.38
CA ALA A 32 1.75 4.86 -3.43
C ALA A 32 1.38 6.23 -2.83
N ASN A 33 2.06 7.29 -3.27
CA ASN A 33 1.81 8.65 -2.80
C ASN A 33 0.89 9.47 -3.71
N ASP A 34 0.57 8.93 -4.90
CA ASP A 34 -0.31 9.56 -5.86
C ASP A 34 -1.13 8.54 -6.66
N GLY A 35 -2.18 9.03 -7.31
CA GLY A 35 -3.11 8.17 -8.06
C GLY A 35 -2.51 7.53 -9.32
N ASN A 36 -1.53 8.17 -9.97
CA ASN A 36 -0.90 7.60 -11.16
C ASN A 36 0.03 6.45 -10.79
N GLU A 37 0.80 6.61 -9.71
CA GLU A 37 1.60 5.53 -9.13
C GLU A 37 0.71 4.36 -8.70
N ALA A 38 -0.34 4.64 -7.93
CA ALA A 38 -1.29 3.64 -7.46
C ALA A 38 -1.95 2.87 -8.62
N TYR A 39 -2.39 3.58 -9.65
CA TYR A 39 -3.03 2.96 -10.82
C TYR A 39 -2.07 2.02 -11.56
N ARG A 40 -0.81 2.43 -11.77
CA ARG A 40 0.19 1.55 -12.38
C ARG A 40 0.40 0.28 -11.56
N MET A 41 0.60 0.42 -10.24
CA MET A 41 0.82 -0.71 -9.35
C MET A 41 -0.39 -1.65 -9.30
N ALA A 42 -1.61 -1.12 -9.25
CA ALA A 42 -2.82 -1.94 -9.27
C ALA A 42 -2.96 -2.76 -10.56
N MET A 43 -2.58 -2.18 -11.72
CA MET A 43 -2.66 -2.85 -13.02
C MET A 43 -1.54 -3.86 -13.28
N GLU A 44 -0.41 -3.79 -12.56
CA GLU A 44 0.65 -4.80 -12.63
C GLU A 44 0.24 -6.14 -11.98
N HIS A 45 -0.79 -6.12 -11.13
CA HIS A 45 -1.21 -7.25 -10.31
C HIS A 45 -2.65 -7.74 -10.59
N ASP A 46 -3.27 -7.31 -11.70
CA ASP A 46 -4.54 -7.83 -12.26
C ASP A 46 -4.32 -9.12 -13.09
#